data_AF-A0A1J9TED5-F1
#
_entry.id   AF-A0A1J9TED5-F1
#
_cell.length_a   1.000
_cell.length_b   1.000
_cell.length_c   1.000
_cell.angle_alpha   90.00
_cell.angle_beta   90.00
_cell.angle_gamma   90.00
#
_symmetry.space_group_name_H-M   'P 1'
#
loop_
_entity.id
_entity.type
_entity.pdbx_description
1 polymer ?
#
loop_
_entity_poly.entity_id
_entity_poly.type
_entity_poly.pdbx_seq_one_letter_code
_entity_poly.pdbx_strand_id
1 'polypeptide(L)'
;MRNDLTWPVPDEPVSAEYINNVGKEIGCIFPSDYVECATNNNGSAVLPYKFEIDTITKVFGTLLSYDVDSSEYIVKVYNQYISTLPNELVPFAFDPAGNLICFDYKNHEEDPIVV
;
A
#
# COMPACT_ATOMS: atom_id res chain seq x y z
N MET A 1 5.68 12.75 9.52
CA MET A 1 6.48 12.13 8.44
C MET A 1 7.95 12.00 8.81
N ARG A 2 8.61 10.93 8.35
CA ARG A 2 10.05 10.73 8.51
C ARG A 2 10.84 11.58 7.52
N ASN A 3 11.78 12.38 8.02
CA ASN A 3 12.56 13.32 7.19
C ASN A 3 13.73 12.66 6.44
N ASP A 4 14.03 11.41 6.74
CA ASP A 4 15.09 10.64 6.08
C ASP A 4 14.58 9.80 4.90
N LEU A 5 13.27 9.85 4.63
CA LEU A 5 12.65 9.19 3.49
C LEU A 5 12.49 10.17 2.32
N THR A 6 12.71 9.69 1.11
CA THR A 6 12.44 10.43 -0.13
C THR A 6 11.54 9.61 -1.03
N TRP A 7 10.48 10.19 -1.57
CA TRP A 7 9.55 9.54 -2.47
C TRP A 7 9.78 10.07 -3.90
N PRO A 8 10.63 9.40 -4.71
CA PRO A 8 10.94 9.88 -6.05
C PRO A 8 9.77 9.67 -6.99
N VAL A 9 9.44 10.72 -7.76
CA VAL A 9 8.48 10.68 -8.87
C VAL A 9 7.12 10.09 -8.45
N PRO A 10 6.45 10.64 -7.42
CA PRO A 10 5.09 10.24 -7.13
C PRO A 10 4.17 10.59 -8.30
N ASP A 11 3.11 9.80 -8.45
CA ASP A 11 1.95 10.15 -9.26
C ASP A 11 1.29 11.43 -8.69
N GLU A 12 0.26 11.91 -9.36
CA GLU A 12 -0.54 13.02 -8.85
C GLU A 12 -1.08 12.72 -7.44
N PRO A 13 -1.03 13.69 -6.51
CA PRO A 13 -1.59 13.54 -5.18
C PRO A 13 -3.08 13.18 -5.21
N VAL A 14 -3.50 12.39 -4.23
CA VAL A 14 -4.87 11.86 -4.17
C VAL A 14 -5.51 12.21 -2.85
N SER A 15 -6.78 12.62 -2.88
CA SER A 15 -7.47 13.03 -1.66
C SER A 15 -7.65 11.86 -0.69
N ALA A 16 -7.50 12.13 0.60
CA ALA A 16 -7.78 11.16 1.66
C ALA A 16 -9.21 10.61 1.55
N GLU A 17 -10.18 11.43 1.14
CA GLU A 17 -11.56 11.00 0.91
C GLU A 17 -11.63 9.93 -0.19
N TYR A 18 -10.94 10.12 -1.31
CA TYR A 18 -10.91 9.16 -2.39
C TYR A 18 -10.25 7.84 -1.96
N ILE A 19 -9.10 7.91 -1.28
CA ILE A 19 -8.41 6.73 -0.73
C ILE A 19 -9.33 5.93 0.20
N ASN A 20 -10.06 6.62 1.09
CA ASN A 20 -11.02 5.97 1.99
C ASN A 20 -12.21 5.37 1.25
N ASN A 21 -12.69 6.01 0.18
CA ASN A 21 -13.78 5.46 -0.65
C ASN A 21 -13.33 4.21 -1.41
N VAL A 22 -12.09 4.18 -1.91
CA VAL A 22 -11.48 2.98 -2.47
C VAL A 22 -11.36 1.86 -1.43
N GLY A 23 -10.95 2.19 -0.19
CA GLY A 23 -10.94 1.23 0.91
C GLY A 23 -12.31 0.58 1.14
N LYS A 24 -13.37 1.40 1.19
CA LYS A 24 -14.76 0.90 1.32
C LYS A 24 -15.17 0.02 0.13
N GLU A 25 -14.76 0.36 -1.09
CA GLU A 25 -15.05 -0.43 -2.30
C GLU A 25 -14.48 -1.85 -2.20
N ILE A 26 -13.25 -1.99 -1.69
CA ILE A 26 -12.59 -3.29 -1.51
C ILE A 26 -12.84 -3.92 -0.14
N GLY A 27 -13.68 -3.31 0.70
CA GLY A 27 -14.14 -3.85 1.97
C GLY A 27 -13.19 -3.68 3.15
N CYS A 28 -12.33 -2.66 3.15
CA CYS A 28 -11.40 -2.38 4.26
C CYS A 28 -11.43 -0.92 4.73
N ILE A 29 -10.86 -0.67 5.91
CA ILE A 29 -10.61 0.67 6.45
C ILE A 29 -9.10 0.84 6.54
N PHE A 30 -8.54 1.71 5.71
CA PHE A 30 -7.10 1.94 5.72
C PHE A 30 -6.63 2.66 7.00
N PRO A 31 -5.45 2.29 7.54
CA PRO A 31 -4.82 3.02 8.64
C PRO A 31 -4.63 4.50 8.31
N SER A 32 -4.87 5.38 9.28
CA SER A 32 -4.85 6.83 9.04
C SER A 32 -3.47 7.36 8.60
N ASP A 33 -2.39 6.75 9.09
CA ASP A 33 -1.02 7.07 8.73
C ASP A 33 -0.68 6.62 7.30
N TYR A 34 -1.19 5.46 6.87
CA TYR A 34 -1.13 5.03 5.47
C TYR A 34 -1.90 6.00 4.57
N VAL A 35 -3.11 6.44 4.95
CA VAL A 35 -3.87 7.39 4.15
C VAL A 35 -3.09 8.70 3.97
N GLU A 36 -2.50 9.24 5.03
CA GLU A 36 -1.63 10.43 4.95
C GLU A 36 -0.43 10.19 4.02
N CYS A 37 0.20 9.02 4.11
CA CYS A 37 1.32 8.64 3.27
C CYS A 37 0.94 8.53 1.80
N ALA A 38 -0.11 7.78 1.48
CA ALA A 38 -0.57 7.54 0.11
C ALA A 38 -1.13 8.80 -0.56
N THR A 39 -1.75 9.72 0.20
CA THR A 39 -2.20 11.02 -0.33
C THR A 39 -1.07 11.80 -0.97
N ASN A 40 0.13 11.78 -0.37
CA ASN A 40 1.26 12.59 -0.80
C ASN A 40 2.24 11.84 -1.71
N ASN A 41 2.25 10.51 -1.66
CA ASN A 41 3.27 9.68 -2.28
C ASN A 41 2.66 8.59 -3.19
N ASN A 42 1.46 8.84 -3.72
CA ASN A 42 0.73 7.93 -4.60
C ASN A 42 1.64 7.33 -5.69
N GLY A 43 1.57 6.01 -5.88
CA GLY A 43 2.31 5.29 -6.93
C GLY A 43 3.85 5.37 -6.83
N SER A 44 4.39 5.91 -5.72
CA SER A 44 5.83 6.17 -5.60
C SER A 44 6.55 5.03 -4.88
N ALA A 45 7.81 4.86 -5.24
CA ALA A 45 8.78 4.12 -4.44
C ALA A 45 9.28 4.97 -3.27
N VAL A 46 10.00 4.38 -2.31
CA VAL A 46 10.60 5.12 -1.20
C VAL A 46 12.11 4.89 -1.12
N LEU A 47 12.87 5.94 -0.86
CA LEU A 47 14.31 5.91 -0.61
C LEU A 47 14.61 6.17 0.87
N PRO A 48 15.56 5.43 1.49
CA PRO A 48 16.18 4.23 0.93
C PRO A 48 15.14 3.12 0.77
N TYR A 49 15.23 2.32 -0.28
CA TYR A 49 14.26 1.24 -0.60
C TYR A 49 14.16 0.15 0.46
N LYS A 50 14.80 0.26 1.62
CA LYS A 50 14.94 -0.82 2.58
C LYS A 50 14.24 -0.52 3.90
N PHE A 51 13.74 -1.58 4.50
CA PHE A 51 13.24 -1.58 5.86
C PHE A 51 13.72 -2.86 6.56
N GLU A 52 13.82 -2.81 7.88
CA GLU A 52 14.31 -3.94 8.68
C GLU A 52 13.11 -4.62 9.37
N ILE A 53 13.03 -5.94 9.27
CA ILE A 53 12.18 -6.78 10.11
C ILE A 53 13.12 -7.65 10.94
N ASP A 54 13.15 -7.43 12.25
CA ASP A 54 14.13 -8.03 13.16
C ASP A 54 15.59 -7.81 12.68
N THR A 55 16.22 -8.87 12.18
CA THR A 55 17.59 -8.85 11.63
C THR A 55 17.62 -9.03 10.12
N ILE A 56 16.46 -8.97 9.45
CA ILE A 56 16.31 -9.21 8.02
C ILE A 56 15.98 -7.89 7.33
N THR A 57 16.87 -7.47 6.45
CA THR A 57 16.61 -6.35 5.54
C THR A 57 15.67 -6.80 4.43
N LYS A 58 14.57 -6.07 4.29
CA LYS A 58 13.60 -6.19 3.19
C LYS A 58 13.67 -4.96 2.30
N VAL A 59 13.06 -5.06 1.12
CA VAL A 59 13.05 -3.98 0.14
C VAL A 59 11.61 -3.61 -0.19
N PHE A 60 11.29 -2.34 -0.04
CA PHE A 60 10.05 -1.72 -0.49
C PHE A 60 10.22 -1.29 -1.95
N GLY A 61 9.33 -1.78 -2.82
CA GLY A 61 9.29 -1.42 -4.23
C GLY A 61 8.52 -0.13 -4.41
N THR A 62 7.20 -0.24 -4.55
CA THR A 62 6.32 0.88 -4.92
C THR A 62 5.00 0.79 -4.19
N LEU A 63 4.44 1.91 -3.76
CA LEU A 63 3.03 1.99 -3.36
C LEU A 63 2.14 1.67 -4.56
N LEU A 64 1.05 0.94 -4.33
CA LEU A 64 0.03 0.78 -5.36
C LEU A 64 -0.57 2.15 -5.69
N SER A 65 -0.86 2.35 -6.98
CA SER A 65 -1.38 3.62 -7.46
C SER A 65 -2.89 3.72 -7.20
N TYR A 66 -3.35 4.95 -7.04
CA TYR A 66 -4.76 5.33 -7.02
C TYR A 66 -5.22 5.90 -8.38
N ASP A 67 -4.37 5.90 -9.40
CA ASP A 67 -4.76 6.20 -10.78
C ASP A 67 -5.49 4.99 -11.40
N VAL A 68 -6.76 5.19 -11.78
CA VAL A 68 -7.60 4.15 -12.39
C VAL A 68 -7.07 3.63 -13.73
N ASP A 69 -6.24 4.40 -14.44
CA ASP A 69 -5.65 4.00 -15.71
C ASP A 69 -4.35 3.21 -15.52
N SER A 70 -3.71 3.31 -14.35
CA SER A 70 -2.50 2.56 -14.01
C SER A 70 -2.74 1.04 -14.00
N SER A 71 -1.74 0.27 -14.44
CA SER A 71 -1.72 -1.18 -14.24
C SER A 71 -1.54 -1.57 -12.77
N GLU A 72 -1.01 -0.65 -11.96
CA GLU A 72 -0.78 -0.82 -10.52
C GLU A 72 -1.90 -0.18 -9.69
N TYR A 73 -3.04 0.13 -10.32
CA TYR A 73 -4.22 0.62 -9.61
C TYR A 73 -4.62 -0.38 -8.52
N ILE A 74 -4.71 0.09 -7.27
CA ILE A 74 -4.93 -0.76 -6.10
C ILE A 74 -6.15 -1.68 -6.22
N VAL A 75 -7.26 -1.22 -6.81
CA VAL A 75 -8.46 -2.05 -7.00
C VAL A 75 -8.25 -3.12 -8.08
N LYS A 76 -7.52 -2.82 -9.17
CA LYS A 76 -7.17 -3.83 -10.18
C LYS A 76 -6.31 -4.92 -9.56
N VAL A 77 -5.28 -4.52 -8.81
CA VAL A 77 -4.38 -5.46 -8.13
C VAL A 77 -5.14 -6.29 -7.10
N TYR A 78 -5.97 -5.66 -6.25
CA TYR A 78 -6.81 -6.38 -5.30
C TYR A 78 -7.68 -7.45 -5.99
N ASN A 79 -8.43 -7.07 -7.03
CA ASN A 79 -9.30 -7.99 -7.76
C ASN A 79 -8.54 -9.11 -8.48
N GLN A 80 -7.31 -8.86 -8.92
CA GLN A 80 -6.45 -9.88 -9.52
C GLN A 80 -6.06 -10.96 -8.51
N TYR A 81 -5.79 -10.58 -7.26
CA TYR A 81 -5.19 -11.48 -6.27
C TYR A 81 -6.17 -12.01 -5.20
N ILE A 82 -7.34 -11.38 -5.00
CA ILE A 82 -8.28 -11.72 -3.91
C ILE A 82 -8.74 -13.18 -3.90
N SER A 83 -8.76 -13.85 -5.06
CA SER A 83 -9.13 -15.27 -5.16
C SER A 83 -8.02 -16.24 -4.74
N THR A 84 -6.78 -15.76 -4.58
CA THR A 84 -5.58 -16.56 -4.29
C THR A 84 -4.89 -16.16 -2.99
N LEU A 85 -5.10 -14.92 -2.53
CA LEU A 85 -4.66 -14.47 -1.22
C LEU A 85 -5.52 -15.09 -0.11
N PRO A 86 -4.95 -15.31 1.09
CA PRO A 86 -5.75 -15.50 2.29
C PRO A 86 -6.79 -14.38 2.43
N ASN A 87 -7.96 -14.75 2.98
CA ASN A 87 -8.98 -13.77 3.35
C ASN A 87 -8.36 -12.71 4.28
N GLU A 88 -8.88 -11.48 4.23
CA GLU A 88 -8.48 -10.36 5.09
C GLU A 88 -7.11 -9.74 4.78
N LEU A 89 -6.43 -10.19 3.71
CA LEU A 89 -5.27 -9.49 3.17
C LEU A 89 -5.67 -8.44 2.13
N VAL A 90 -5.13 -7.24 2.29
CA VAL A 90 -5.30 -6.14 1.34
C VAL A 90 -3.93 -5.64 0.87
N PRO A 91 -3.56 -5.82 -0.41
CA PRO A 91 -2.29 -5.34 -0.90
C PRO A 91 -2.28 -3.82 -0.98
N PHE A 92 -1.13 -3.21 -0.65
CA PHE A 92 -0.94 -1.76 -0.76
C PHE A 92 0.40 -1.37 -1.39
N ALA A 93 1.32 -2.31 -1.57
CA ALA A 93 2.60 -2.08 -2.22
C ALA A 93 3.16 -3.36 -2.86
N PHE A 94 4.16 -3.18 -3.72
CA PHE A 94 5.01 -4.25 -4.21
C PHE A 94 6.40 -4.17 -3.58
N ASP A 95 7.08 -5.30 -3.45
CA ASP A 95 8.53 -5.36 -3.42
C ASP A 95 9.12 -5.34 -4.86
N PRO A 96 10.44 -5.14 -5.05
CA PRO A 96 11.03 -5.12 -6.39
C PRO A 96 10.96 -6.44 -7.17
N ALA A 97 10.63 -7.56 -6.52
CA ALA A 97 10.44 -8.85 -7.17
C ALA A 97 8.98 -9.07 -7.62
N GLY A 98 8.08 -8.12 -7.31
CA GLY A 98 6.65 -8.20 -7.62
C GLY A 98 5.84 -8.98 -6.58
N ASN A 99 6.41 -9.26 -5.40
CA ASN A 99 5.63 -9.78 -4.29
C ASN A 99 4.78 -8.66 -3.70
N LEU A 100 3.59 -9.02 -3.20
CA LEU A 100 2.69 -8.08 -2.54
C LEU A 100 3.11 -7.87 -1.09
N ILE A 101 3.08 -6.62 -0.67
CA ILE A 101 3.09 -6.23 0.75
C ILE A 101 1.65 -5.88 1.12
N CYS A 102 1.13 -6.53 2.15
CA CYS A 102 -0.30 -6.49 2.47
C CYS A 102 -0.53 -5.97 3.88
N PHE A 103 -1.68 -5.30 4.06
CA PHE A 103 -2.31 -5.21 5.37
C PHE A 103 -2.98 -6.55 5.67
N ASP A 104 -2.73 -7.09 6.87
CA ASP A 104 -3.41 -8.26 7.41
C ASP A 104 -4.38 -7.82 8.51
N TYR A 105 -5.67 -7.90 8.20
CA TYR A 105 -6.76 -7.54 9.11
C TYR A 105 -7.19 -8.71 10.01
N LYS A 106 -6.58 -9.90 9.89
CA LYS A 106 -7.00 -11.08 10.64
C LYS A 106 -6.78 -10.90 12.13
N ASN A 107 -7.87 -10.75 12.88
CA ASN A 107 -7.88 -10.36 14.31
C ASN A 107 -7.33 -8.95 14.59
N HIS A 108 -7.24 -8.10 13.57
CA HIS A 108 -6.65 -6.76 13.60
C HIS A 108 -7.53 -5.76 12.82
N GLU A 109 -8.86 -5.81 13.02
CA GLU A 109 -9.85 -5.11 12.19
C GLU A 109 -9.67 -3.59 12.11
N GLU A 110 -9.23 -2.96 13.20
CA GLU A 110 -9.04 -1.50 13.30
C GLU A 110 -7.58 -1.04 13.13
N ASP A 111 -6.62 -1.94 13.28
CA ASP A 111 -5.17 -1.66 13.28
C ASP A 111 -4.40 -2.86 12.69
N PRO A 112 -4.47 -3.05 11.36
CA PRO A 112 -3.87 -4.18 10.67
C PRO A 112 -2.36 -4.18 10.80
N ILE A 113 -1.78 -5.38 10.82
CA ILE A 113 -0.32 -5.53 10.69
C ILE A 113 0.08 -5.55 9.21
N VAL A 114 1.36 -5.36 8.93
CA VAL A 114 1.92 -5.48 7.57
C VAL A 114 2.64 -6.82 7.42
N VAL A 115 2.35 -7.54 6.32
CA VAL A 115 2.94 -8.85 5.99
C VAL A 115 3.54 -8.89 4.59
#